data_AF-A0A498LJ32-F1
#
_entry.id   AF-A0A498LJ32-F1
#
_cell.length_a   1.000
_cell.length_b   1.000
_cell.length_c   1.000
_cell.angle_alpha   90.00
_cell.angle_beta   90.00
_cell.angle_gamma   90.00
#
_symmetry.space_group_name_H-M   'P 1'
#
loop_
_entity.id
_entity.type
_entity.pdbx_description
1 polymer ?
#
loop_
_entity_poly.entity_id
_entity_poly.type
_entity_poly.pdbx_seq_one_letter_code
_entity_poly.pdbx_strand_id
1 'polypeptide(L)'
;MALEADGLCAIDLLSCAGLINHFGRSRSVEKLEISPVLLQKGNTRIALYGIGSIPDERLYRMFINNQVTMLRPREDEDGWFNLFVIHQNRSKHGATNYIPEQFLDDFLDLVVWGHEHECKIAPVRNEQQLFYVTQPGSSVITSLSPGEAVKKHIGLLRVKGKKMNLQKIPLQTVRQFFIQDVTLSEHPDLFSPEQPNVMLKVMAFCQEKVDYSGGFEVFNTMRFCQKFVDRVANPKDILHFIRHREAKDSLKGKSHTSS
;
A
#
# COMPACT_ATOMS: atom_id res chain seq x y z
N MET A 1 1.92 27.51 -21.77
CA MET A 1 1.16 26.46 -22.49
C MET A 1 0.13 25.95 -21.49
N ALA A 2 -1.14 26.28 -21.70
CA ALA A 2 -2.20 26.19 -20.70
C ALA A 2 -2.55 24.73 -20.41
N LEU A 3 -2.21 24.24 -19.22
CA LEU A 3 -2.58 22.90 -18.73
C LEU A 3 -3.82 22.94 -17.80
N GLU A 4 -4.27 24.12 -17.36
CA GLU A 4 -5.33 24.26 -16.34
C GLU A 4 -6.77 24.27 -16.88
N ALA A 5 -7.00 24.35 -18.20
CA ALA A 5 -8.35 24.53 -18.75
C ALA A 5 -9.13 23.22 -19.04
N ASP A 6 -8.44 22.11 -19.31
CA ASP A 6 -9.08 20.87 -19.85
C ASP A 6 -9.12 19.69 -18.86
N GLY A 7 -8.67 19.90 -17.61
CA GLY A 7 -8.61 18.85 -16.60
C GLY A 7 -7.72 17.67 -17.00
N LEU A 8 -6.68 17.89 -17.80
CA LEU A 8 -5.75 16.85 -18.25
C LEU A 8 -4.79 16.43 -17.14
N CYS A 9 -4.25 15.21 -17.22
CA CYS A 9 -3.21 14.72 -16.31
C CYS A 9 -1.87 14.50 -17.05
N ALA A 10 -0.79 14.29 -16.29
CA ALA A 10 0.53 14.02 -16.89
C ALA A 10 0.55 12.81 -17.84
N ILE A 11 -0.32 11.81 -17.62
CA ILE A 11 -0.46 10.64 -18.48
C ILE A 11 -1.03 11.04 -19.86
N ASP A 12 -1.86 12.08 -19.94
CA ASP A 12 -2.42 12.57 -21.21
C ASP A 12 -1.32 13.16 -22.11
N LEU A 13 -0.28 13.77 -21.53
CA LEU A 13 0.90 14.24 -22.29
C LEU A 13 1.69 13.07 -22.90
N LEU A 14 1.89 11.99 -22.14
CA LEU A 14 2.58 10.79 -22.62
C LEU A 14 1.75 10.04 -23.67
N SER A 15 0.42 10.08 -23.53
CA SER A 15 -0.52 9.56 -24.52
C SER A 15 -0.48 10.37 -25.82
N CYS A 16 -0.46 11.69 -25.73
CA CYS A 16 -0.30 12.58 -26.90
C CYS A 16 1.01 12.32 -27.65
N ALA A 17 2.09 11.99 -26.92
CA ALA A 17 3.37 11.60 -27.50
C ALA A 17 3.39 10.18 -28.10
N GLY A 18 2.31 9.40 -28.00
CA GLY A 18 2.22 8.03 -28.50
C GLY A 18 2.95 6.98 -27.66
N LEU A 19 3.29 7.31 -26.41
CA LEU A 19 4.09 6.44 -25.54
C LEU A 19 3.24 5.55 -24.62
N ILE A 20 2.05 6.01 -24.23
CA ILE A 20 1.17 5.34 -23.25
C ILE A 20 -0.28 5.39 -23.74
N ASN A 21 -1.07 4.35 -23.42
CA ASN A 21 -2.53 4.39 -23.58
C ASN A 21 -3.17 4.63 -22.22
N HIS A 22 -3.81 5.79 -22.04
CA HIS A 22 -4.55 6.12 -20.82
C HIS A 22 -5.95 5.51 -20.86
N PHE A 23 -6.31 4.69 -19.87
CA PHE A 23 -7.64 4.07 -19.74
C PHE A 23 -8.19 4.20 -18.31
N GLY A 24 -9.49 3.92 -18.12
CA GLY A 24 -10.13 3.88 -16.80
C GLY A 24 -10.49 5.24 -16.18
N ARG A 25 -10.33 6.34 -16.92
CA ARG A 25 -10.73 7.67 -16.47
C ARG A 25 -12.26 7.80 -16.45
N SER A 26 -12.84 8.00 -15.27
CA SER A 26 -14.26 8.32 -15.13
C SER A 26 -14.52 9.81 -15.32
N ARG A 27 -15.58 10.17 -16.06
CA ARG A 27 -16.04 11.55 -16.28
C ARG A 27 -17.29 11.90 -15.48
N SER A 28 -18.08 10.89 -15.10
CA SER A 28 -19.37 11.10 -14.48
C SER A 28 -19.25 11.29 -12.97
N VAL A 29 -20.04 12.22 -12.44
CA VAL A 29 -20.06 12.52 -11.01
C VAL A 29 -21.05 11.60 -10.27
N GLU A 30 -22.15 11.24 -10.91
CA GLU A 30 -23.31 10.56 -10.29
C GLU A 30 -23.26 9.03 -10.39
N LYS A 31 -22.82 8.50 -11.53
CA LYS A 31 -22.76 7.06 -11.82
C LYS A 31 -21.42 6.70 -12.44
N LEU A 32 -20.88 5.55 -12.07
CA LEU A 32 -19.61 5.03 -12.58
C LEU A 32 -19.88 3.81 -13.45
N GLU A 33 -19.85 4.00 -14.76
CA GLU A 33 -19.90 2.91 -15.74
C GLU A 33 -18.49 2.58 -16.21
N ILE A 34 -18.06 1.33 -16.03
CA ILE A 34 -16.71 0.87 -16.34
C ILE A 34 -16.78 -0.01 -17.57
N SER A 35 -16.26 0.50 -18.69
CA SER A 35 -16.16 -0.23 -19.95
C SER A 35 -14.78 -0.89 -20.09
N PRO A 36 -14.70 -2.15 -20.55
CA PRO A 36 -13.43 -2.82 -20.74
C PRO A 36 -12.75 -2.39 -22.05
N VAL A 37 -11.41 -2.35 -22.03
CA VAL A 37 -10.60 -2.42 -23.24
C VAL A 37 -10.49 -3.89 -23.65
N LEU A 38 -10.91 -4.21 -24.86
CA LEU A 38 -10.89 -5.57 -25.38
C LEU A 38 -9.58 -5.85 -26.11
N LEU A 39 -8.83 -6.84 -25.63
CA LEU A 39 -7.54 -7.23 -26.20
C LEU A 39 -7.61 -8.70 -26.62
N GLN A 40 -7.05 -9.03 -27.78
CA GLN A 40 -6.96 -10.40 -28.25
C GLN A 40 -5.56 -10.71 -28.77
N LYS A 41 -5.04 -11.88 -28.37
CA LYS A 41 -3.80 -12.44 -28.93
C LYS A 41 -4.00 -13.91 -29.22
N GLY A 42 -4.03 -14.25 -30.52
CA GLY A 42 -4.44 -15.58 -30.98
C GLY A 42 -5.84 -15.91 -30.45
N ASN A 43 -5.97 -17.02 -29.74
CA ASN A 43 -7.25 -17.49 -29.18
C ASN A 43 -7.49 -17.01 -27.73
N THR A 44 -6.59 -16.20 -27.16
CA THR A 44 -6.76 -15.64 -25.81
C THR A 44 -7.33 -14.24 -25.90
N ARG A 45 -8.38 -13.97 -25.12
CA ARG A 45 -9.08 -12.69 -25.04
C ARG A 45 -9.03 -12.14 -23.62
N ILE A 46 -8.75 -10.86 -23.47
CA ILE A 46 -8.67 -10.15 -22.18
C ILE A 46 -9.64 -8.97 -22.23
N ALA A 47 -10.53 -8.90 -21.24
CA ALA A 47 -11.34 -7.73 -20.97
C ALA A 47 -10.64 -6.94 -19.85
N LEU A 48 -9.98 -5.83 -20.22
CA LEU A 48 -9.20 -5.00 -19.31
C LEU A 48 -10.06 -3.85 -18.78
N TYR A 49 -10.47 -3.97 -17.54
CA TYR A 49 -11.20 -2.96 -16.79
C TYR A 49 -10.24 -2.07 -16.01
N GLY A 50 -10.61 -0.80 -15.81
CA GLY A 50 -9.83 0.10 -14.98
C GLY A 50 -10.67 1.22 -14.38
N ILE A 51 -10.32 1.62 -13.16
CA ILE A 51 -10.77 2.89 -12.56
C ILE A 51 -9.53 3.69 -12.17
N GLY A 52 -9.41 4.90 -12.70
CA GLY A 52 -8.46 5.89 -12.17
C GLY A 52 -8.77 6.22 -10.71
N SER A 53 -7.83 6.87 -10.02
CA SER A 53 -8.06 7.23 -8.62
C SER A 53 -9.28 8.16 -8.48
N ILE A 54 -10.15 7.80 -7.54
CA ILE A 54 -11.35 8.53 -7.10
C ILE A 54 -11.23 8.61 -5.58
N PRO A 55 -11.60 9.72 -4.92
CA PRO A 55 -11.58 9.78 -3.46
C PRO A 55 -12.33 8.59 -2.83
N ASP A 56 -11.69 7.87 -1.91
CA ASP A 56 -12.17 6.58 -1.41
C ASP A 56 -13.58 6.68 -0.82
N GLU A 57 -13.85 7.69 0.02
CA GLU A 57 -15.17 7.90 0.63
C GLU A 57 -16.28 8.07 -0.41
N ARG A 58 -15.96 8.74 -1.53
CA ARG A 58 -16.90 8.92 -2.63
C ARG A 58 -17.16 7.59 -3.33
N LEU A 59 -16.11 6.85 -3.68
CA LEU A 59 -16.25 5.57 -4.37
C LEU A 59 -16.94 4.53 -3.49
N TYR A 60 -16.62 4.48 -2.19
CA TYR A 60 -17.28 3.64 -1.20
C TYR A 60 -18.80 3.89 -1.17
N ARG A 61 -19.22 5.16 -1.12
CA ARG A 61 -20.63 5.54 -1.18
C ARG A 61 -21.28 5.15 -2.51
N MET A 62 -20.58 5.29 -3.63
CA MET A 62 -21.11 4.89 -4.94
C MET A 62 -21.35 3.37 -5.01
N PHE A 63 -20.47 2.55 -4.44
CA PHE A 63 -20.70 1.11 -4.34
C PHE A 63 -21.93 0.78 -3.49
N ILE A 64 -22.04 1.36 -2.29
CA ILE A 64 -23.21 1.14 -1.41
C ILE A 64 -24.53 1.53 -2.08
N ASN A 65 -24.52 2.62 -2.84
CA ASN A 65 -25.71 3.12 -3.53
C ASN A 65 -25.99 2.39 -4.86
N ASN A 66 -25.26 1.32 -5.21
CA ASN A 66 -25.36 0.62 -6.50
C ASN A 66 -25.18 1.55 -7.71
N GLN A 67 -24.29 2.53 -7.60
CA GLN A 67 -23.97 3.51 -8.65
C GLN A 67 -22.71 3.15 -9.44
N VAL A 68 -22.14 1.96 -9.20
CA VAL A 68 -20.99 1.43 -9.94
C VAL A 68 -21.46 0.23 -10.76
N THR A 69 -21.12 0.19 -12.04
CA THR A 69 -21.53 -0.91 -12.93
C THR A 69 -20.40 -1.22 -13.91
N MET A 70 -20.00 -2.49 -13.99
CA MET A 70 -19.03 -2.97 -14.98
C MET A 70 -19.76 -3.52 -16.20
N LEU A 71 -19.51 -2.94 -17.36
CA LEU A 71 -20.12 -3.39 -18.62
C LEU A 71 -19.40 -4.66 -19.11
N ARG A 72 -20.15 -5.72 -19.43
CA ARG A 72 -19.57 -6.94 -20.01
C ARG A 72 -19.53 -6.89 -21.54
N PRO A 73 -18.56 -7.54 -22.20
CA PRO A 73 -18.53 -7.64 -23.66
C PRO A 73 -19.80 -8.35 -24.17
N ARG A 74 -20.42 -7.84 -25.24
CA ARG A 74 -21.69 -8.42 -25.77
C ARG A 74 -21.52 -9.83 -26.32
N GLU A 75 -20.33 -10.15 -26.82
CA GLU A 75 -20.03 -11.43 -27.46
C GLU A 75 -19.24 -12.33 -26.52
N ASP A 76 -19.75 -13.54 -26.31
CA ASP A 76 -19.06 -14.63 -25.59
C ASP A 76 -18.50 -14.19 -24.22
N GLU A 77 -19.40 -13.69 -23.37
CA GLU A 77 -19.09 -13.13 -22.04
C GLU A 77 -18.17 -14.02 -21.19
N ASP A 78 -18.33 -15.34 -21.28
CA ASP A 78 -17.56 -16.29 -20.49
C ASP A 78 -16.17 -16.56 -21.07
N GLY A 79 -15.95 -16.24 -22.34
CA GLY A 79 -14.71 -16.49 -23.07
C GLY A 79 -13.60 -15.46 -22.85
N TRP A 80 -13.83 -14.44 -22.03
CA TRP A 80 -12.87 -13.38 -21.68
C TRP A 80 -12.18 -13.67 -20.35
N PHE A 81 -10.88 -13.38 -20.28
CA PHE A 81 -10.17 -13.23 -19.00
C PHE A 81 -10.37 -11.79 -18.50
N ASN A 82 -11.02 -11.64 -17.36
CA ASN A 82 -11.45 -10.36 -16.81
C ASN A 82 -10.38 -9.81 -15.85
N LEU A 83 -9.62 -8.84 -16.34
CA LEU A 83 -8.54 -8.19 -15.60
C LEU A 83 -8.99 -6.81 -15.16
N PHE A 84 -8.91 -6.51 -13.87
CA PHE A 84 -9.29 -5.22 -13.33
C PHE A 84 -8.11 -4.51 -12.66
N VAL A 85 -7.95 -3.22 -12.94
CA VAL A 85 -6.90 -2.38 -12.35
C VAL A 85 -7.55 -1.24 -11.55
N ILE A 86 -7.19 -1.12 -10.27
CA ILE A 86 -7.77 -0.13 -9.36
C ILE A 86 -6.69 0.56 -8.53
N HIS A 87 -6.88 1.84 -8.23
CA HIS A 87 -5.95 2.65 -7.43
C HIS A 87 -6.70 3.31 -6.25
N GLN A 88 -6.94 2.53 -5.19
CA GLN A 88 -7.73 2.89 -4.00
C GLN A 88 -7.10 2.32 -2.73
N ASN A 89 -7.41 2.87 -1.55
CA ASN A 89 -7.04 2.29 -0.26
C ASN A 89 -7.64 0.87 -0.13
N ARG A 90 -6.79 -0.09 0.21
CA ARG A 90 -7.18 -1.48 0.51
C ARG A 90 -7.29 -1.70 2.01
N SER A 91 -6.34 -1.15 2.79
CA SER A 91 -6.39 -1.23 4.25
C SER A 91 -7.40 -0.25 4.84
N LYS A 92 -8.01 -0.65 5.95
CA LYS A 92 -9.00 0.15 6.66
C LYS A 92 -8.34 1.33 7.39
N HIS A 93 -8.41 2.53 6.81
CA HIS A 93 -7.96 3.78 7.45
C HIS A 93 -9.09 4.55 8.16
N GLY A 94 -10.34 4.13 7.99
CA GLY A 94 -11.52 4.74 8.60
C GLY A 94 -12.75 3.85 8.42
N ALA A 95 -13.95 4.41 8.64
CA ALA A 95 -15.19 3.69 8.38
C ALA A 95 -15.43 3.44 6.88
N THR A 96 -15.10 4.43 6.05
CA THR A 96 -15.37 4.45 4.59
C THR A 96 -14.15 4.82 3.75
N ASN A 97 -12.97 4.99 4.37
CA ASN A 97 -11.74 5.42 3.71
C ASN A 97 -10.90 4.23 3.25
N TYR A 98 -11.54 3.33 2.47
CA TYR A 98 -10.98 2.15 1.82
C TYR A 98 -12.08 1.49 0.98
N ILE A 99 -11.70 0.61 0.04
CA ILE A 99 -12.66 -0.18 -0.74
C ILE A 99 -12.55 -1.66 -0.33
N PRO A 100 -13.59 -2.25 0.29
CA PRO A 100 -13.64 -3.68 0.56
C PRO A 100 -13.60 -4.48 -0.75
N GLU A 101 -12.83 -5.58 -0.76
CA GLU A 101 -12.77 -6.48 -1.93
C GLU A 101 -14.15 -7.04 -2.30
N GLN A 102 -15.04 -7.18 -1.31
CA GLN A 102 -16.40 -7.66 -1.48
C GLN A 102 -17.28 -6.76 -2.34
N PHE A 103 -16.91 -5.48 -2.53
CA PHE A 103 -17.65 -4.56 -3.38
C PHE A 103 -17.41 -4.80 -4.88
N LEU A 104 -16.35 -5.53 -5.22
CA LEU A 104 -16.00 -5.81 -6.61
C LEU A 104 -16.81 -7.01 -7.11
N ASP A 105 -17.19 -6.98 -8.38
CA ASP A 105 -17.97 -8.04 -9.01
C ASP A 105 -17.19 -9.37 -9.07
N ASP A 106 -17.91 -10.49 -8.86
CA ASP A 106 -17.35 -11.85 -8.79
C ASP A 106 -16.89 -12.43 -10.15
N PHE A 107 -17.33 -11.85 -11.26
CA PHE A 107 -16.95 -12.30 -12.61
C PHE A 107 -15.48 -11.99 -12.97
N LEU A 108 -14.81 -11.16 -12.16
CA LEU A 108 -13.41 -10.82 -12.33
C LEU A 108 -12.52 -12.06 -12.13
N ASP A 109 -11.42 -12.15 -12.87
CA ASP A 109 -10.44 -13.25 -12.70
C ASP A 109 -9.22 -12.77 -11.88
N LEU A 110 -8.75 -11.54 -12.14
CA LEU A 110 -7.59 -10.95 -11.48
C LEU A 110 -7.79 -9.44 -11.25
N VAL A 111 -7.52 -8.99 -10.03
CA VAL A 111 -7.53 -7.58 -9.62
C VAL A 111 -6.10 -7.13 -9.30
N VAL A 112 -5.63 -6.09 -9.97
CA VAL A 112 -4.37 -5.40 -9.70
C VAL A 112 -4.64 -4.18 -8.84
N TRP A 113 -4.21 -4.22 -7.59
CA TRP A 113 -4.40 -3.16 -6.61
C TRP A 113 -3.17 -2.27 -6.54
N GLY A 114 -3.28 -1.03 -7.05
CA GLY A 114 -2.13 -0.18 -7.38
C GLY A 114 -1.82 0.97 -6.43
N HIS A 115 -2.67 1.26 -5.44
CA HIS A 115 -2.46 2.39 -4.53
C HIS A 115 -1.54 2.05 -3.35
N GLU A 116 -1.63 0.82 -2.85
CA GLU A 116 -0.87 0.37 -1.69
C GLU A 116 0.61 0.18 -2.04
N HIS A 117 1.51 0.74 -1.24
CA HIS A 117 2.95 0.71 -1.51
C HIS A 117 3.65 -0.55 -0.99
N GLU A 118 3.04 -1.25 -0.03
CA GLU A 118 3.54 -2.54 0.45
C GLU A 118 3.51 -3.58 -0.67
N CYS A 119 4.65 -4.23 -0.93
CA CYS A 119 4.78 -5.21 -2.00
C CYS A 119 4.19 -6.57 -1.58
N LYS A 120 2.93 -6.82 -1.93
CA LYS A 120 2.20 -8.09 -1.81
C LYS A 120 1.88 -8.66 -3.19
N ILE A 121 2.93 -8.84 -3.99
CA ILE A 121 2.80 -9.10 -5.44
C ILE A 121 2.27 -10.48 -5.78
N ALA A 122 2.50 -11.49 -4.93
CA ALA A 122 2.00 -12.83 -5.18
C ALA A 122 0.46 -12.81 -5.17
N PRO A 123 -0.23 -13.34 -6.21
CA PRO A 123 -1.68 -13.31 -6.24
C PRO A 123 -2.27 -14.14 -5.10
N VAL A 124 -3.19 -13.55 -4.34
CA VAL A 124 -3.92 -14.23 -3.26
C VAL A 124 -5.38 -14.33 -3.67
N ARG A 125 -5.98 -15.51 -3.50
CA ARG A 125 -7.38 -15.73 -3.84
C ARG A 125 -8.28 -15.12 -2.76
N ASN A 126 -9.27 -14.33 -3.16
CA ASN A 126 -10.33 -13.89 -2.26
C ASN A 126 -11.28 -15.06 -2.00
N GLU A 127 -11.60 -15.35 -0.74
CA GLU A 127 -12.43 -16.51 -0.38
C GLU A 127 -13.91 -16.35 -0.78
N GLN A 128 -14.41 -15.12 -0.82
CA GLN A 128 -15.81 -14.82 -1.09
C GLN A 128 -16.06 -14.57 -2.57
N GLN A 129 -15.29 -13.67 -3.20
CA GLN A 129 -15.44 -13.29 -4.60
C GLN A 129 -14.66 -14.18 -5.56
N LEU A 130 -13.82 -15.08 -5.06
CA LEU A 130 -13.08 -16.11 -5.81
C LEU A 130 -12.05 -15.64 -6.85
N PHE A 131 -11.99 -14.34 -7.17
CA PHE A 131 -10.92 -13.73 -7.96
C PHE A 131 -9.59 -13.69 -7.21
N TYR A 132 -8.50 -13.50 -7.95
CA TYR A 132 -7.19 -13.25 -7.35
C TYR A 132 -6.93 -11.76 -7.19
N VAL A 133 -6.30 -11.35 -6.10
CA VAL A 133 -5.78 -9.99 -5.89
C VAL A 133 -4.27 -10.03 -5.90
N THR A 134 -3.65 -9.17 -6.70
CA THR A 134 -2.21 -8.89 -6.66
C THR A 134 -1.99 -7.42 -6.30
N GLN A 135 -1.06 -7.15 -5.40
CA GLN A 135 -0.69 -5.80 -4.97
C GLN A 135 0.82 -5.63 -5.18
N PRO A 136 1.25 -5.13 -6.36
CA PRO A 136 2.67 -5.05 -6.72
C PRO A 136 3.53 -4.23 -5.73
N GLY A 137 2.93 -3.24 -5.08
CA GLY A 137 3.65 -2.24 -4.29
C GLY A 137 4.24 -1.13 -5.17
N SER A 138 4.91 -0.17 -4.53
CA SER A 138 5.63 0.91 -5.20
C SER A 138 6.98 0.47 -5.76
N SER A 139 7.54 1.25 -6.69
CA SER A 139 8.92 1.09 -7.18
C SER A 139 9.93 1.95 -6.41
N VAL A 140 9.47 2.71 -5.41
CA VAL A 140 10.27 3.63 -4.60
C VAL A 140 9.66 3.74 -3.20
N ILE A 141 10.50 3.91 -2.18
CA ILE A 141 10.06 4.20 -0.82
C ILE A 141 9.70 5.69 -0.72
N THR A 142 8.44 5.96 -0.44
CA THR A 142 7.91 7.34 -0.29
C THR A 142 7.60 7.71 1.15
N SER A 143 7.46 6.71 2.02
CA SER A 143 7.25 6.88 3.47
C SER A 143 8.10 5.88 4.26
N LEU A 144 8.57 6.28 5.44
CA LEU A 144 9.35 5.42 6.34
C LEU A 144 8.41 4.54 7.17
N SER A 145 7.74 3.59 6.51
CA SER A 145 6.77 2.69 7.14
C SER A 145 7.19 1.21 6.99
N PRO A 146 6.74 0.32 7.89
CA PRO A 146 7.05 -1.11 7.79
C PRO A 146 6.66 -1.74 6.44
N GLY A 147 5.53 -1.33 5.86
CA GLY A 147 5.08 -1.82 4.55
C GLY A 147 6.03 -1.42 3.41
N GLU A 148 6.65 -0.25 3.49
CA GLU A 148 7.61 0.23 2.50
C GLU A 148 8.97 -0.48 2.57
N ALA A 149 9.32 -1.06 3.73
CA ALA A 149 10.55 -1.84 3.92
C ALA A 149 10.51 -3.23 3.25
N VAL A 150 9.32 -3.71 2.88
CA VAL A 150 9.17 -4.96 2.11
C VAL A 150 9.89 -4.83 0.76
N LYS A 151 10.73 -5.79 0.42
CA LYS A 151 11.50 -5.80 -0.83
C LYS A 151 10.58 -5.62 -2.05
N LYS A 152 10.87 -4.64 -2.89
CA LYS A 152 10.05 -4.28 -4.05
C LYS A 152 10.24 -5.24 -5.22
N HIS A 153 9.15 -5.54 -5.92
CA HIS A 153 9.13 -6.46 -7.06
C HIS A 153 8.24 -5.90 -8.18
N ILE A 154 8.45 -6.41 -9.39
CA ILE A 154 7.49 -6.34 -10.50
C ILE A 154 6.97 -7.73 -10.83
N GLY A 155 5.86 -7.79 -11.56
CA GLY A 155 5.17 -9.03 -11.90
C GLY A 155 5.20 -9.27 -13.40
N LEU A 156 5.65 -10.46 -13.81
CA LEU A 156 5.49 -10.94 -15.18
C LEU A 156 4.23 -11.79 -15.26
N LEU A 157 3.14 -11.19 -15.73
CA LEU A 157 1.84 -11.84 -15.89
C LEU A 157 1.77 -12.58 -17.24
N ARG A 158 1.36 -13.84 -17.19
CA ARG A 158 1.06 -14.66 -18.37
C ARG A 158 -0.40 -15.08 -18.30
N VAL A 159 -1.15 -14.82 -19.37
CA VAL A 159 -2.55 -15.22 -19.51
C VAL A 159 -2.69 -16.11 -20.75
N LYS A 160 -3.39 -17.24 -20.62
CA LYS A 160 -3.72 -18.15 -21.72
C LYS A 160 -5.14 -18.69 -21.51
N GLY A 161 -6.04 -18.39 -22.45
CA GLY A 161 -7.47 -18.57 -22.23
C GLY A 161 -7.89 -17.79 -20.98
N LYS A 162 -8.52 -18.46 -20.01
CA LYS A 162 -8.88 -17.88 -18.70
C LYS A 162 -7.89 -18.18 -17.56
N LYS A 163 -6.78 -18.86 -17.86
CA LYS A 163 -5.79 -19.22 -16.84
C LYS A 163 -4.68 -18.19 -16.81
N MET A 164 -4.17 -17.90 -15.62
CA MET A 164 -3.08 -16.97 -15.41
C MET A 164 -1.95 -17.57 -14.59
N ASN A 165 -0.76 -17.00 -14.73
CA ASN A 165 0.38 -17.23 -13.87
C ASN A 165 1.15 -15.91 -13.70
N LEU A 166 1.52 -15.55 -12.47
CA LEU A 166 2.29 -14.35 -12.17
C LEU A 166 3.65 -14.72 -11.57
N GLN A 167 4.72 -14.42 -12.29
CA GLN A 167 6.09 -14.58 -11.81
C GLN A 167 6.58 -13.28 -11.17
N LYS A 168 7.00 -13.32 -9.91
CA LYS A 168 7.60 -12.16 -9.22
C LYS A 168 9.08 -11.97 -9.64
N ILE A 169 9.49 -10.73 -9.87
CA ILE A 169 10.86 -10.35 -10.25
C ILE A 169 11.32 -9.21 -9.33
N PRO A 170 12.41 -9.38 -8.56
CA PRO A 170 12.88 -8.35 -7.64
C PRO A 170 13.50 -7.16 -8.40
N LEU A 171 13.20 -5.94 -7.96
CA LEU A 171 13.88 -4.75 -8.45
C LEU A 171 15.25 -4.62 -7.77
N GLN A 172 16.30 -4.42 -8.57
CA GLN A 172 17.69 -4.33 -8.08
C GLN A 172 18.15 -2.89 -7.81
N THR A 173 17.50 -1.90 -8.45
CA THR A 173 17.90 -0.49 -8.40
C THR A 173 17.21 0.30 -7.28
N VAL A 174 16.30 -0.34 -6.53
CA VAL A 174 15.59 0.31 -5.42
C VAL A 174 16.57 0.52 -4.27
N ARG A 175 16.64 1.76 -3.77
CA ARG A 175 17.45 2.10 -2.59
C ARG A 175 16.99 1.24 -1.41
N GLN A 176 17.96 0.63 -0.73
CA GLN A 176 17.68 -0.19 0.44
C GLN A 176 17.04 0.64 1.55
N PHE A 177 16.07 0.04 2.24
CA PHE A 177 15.42 0.62 3.40
C PHE A 177 15.23 -0.47 4.45
N PHE A 178 15.81 -0.24 5.62
CA PHE A 178 15.68 -1.09 6.79
C PHE A 178 15.03 -0.25 7.89
N ILE A 179 14.06 -0.84 8.58
CA ILE A 179 13.36 -0.25 9.71
C ILE A 179 13.27 -1.29 10.81
N GLN A 180 13.42 -0.86 12.05
CA GLN A 180 13.33 -1.71 13.23
C GLN A 180 12.66 -0.94 14.36
N ASP A 181 11.66 -1.55 14.97
CA ASP A 181 11.04 -1.05 16.19
C ASP A 181 11.80 -1.55 17.41
N VAL A 182 11.93 -0.69 18.42
CA VAL A 182 12.55 -1.01 19.71
C VAL A 182 11.62 -0.57 20.83
N THR A 183 11.07 -1.55 21.55
CA THR A 183 10.24 -1.31 22.73
C THR A 183 11.10 -1.24 23.98
N LEU A 184 11.22 -0.06 24.60
CA LEU A 184 12.10 0.12 25.76
C LEU A 184 11.69 -0.74 26.98
N SER A 185 10.39 -0.98 27.17
CA SER A 185 9.90 -1.79 28.30
C SER A 185 10.21 -3.29 28.18
N GLU A 186 10.58 -3.77 26.99
CA GLU A 186 10.99 -5.16 26.77
C GLU A 186 12.45 -5.42 27.21
N HIS A 187 13.17 -4.37 27.62
CA HIS A 187 14.55 -4.46 28.08
C HIS A 187 14.71 -3.90 29.51
N PRO A 188 14.02 -4.47 30.53
CA PRO A 188 14.06 -3.96 31.90
C PRO A 188 15.45 -4.02 32.53
N ASP A 189 16.30 -4.96 32.08
CA ASP A 189 17.69 -5.09 32.52
C ASP A 189 18.57 -3.92 32.04
N LEU A 190 18.19 -3.29 30.92
CA LEU A 190 18.95 -2.20 30.29
C LEU A 190 18.36 -0.82 30.62
N PHE A 191 17.02 -0.72 30.71
CA PHE A 191 16.30 0.53 30.91
C PHE A 191 15.33 0.41 32.09
N SER A 192 15.49 1.28 33.09
CA SER A 192 14.47 1.52 34.11
C SER A 192 14.09 3.02 34.11
N PRO A 193 12.79 3.38 34.17
CA PRO A 193 12.34 4.77 34.16
C PRO A 193 12.93 5.62 35.30
N GLU A 194 13.31 4.97 36.40
CA GLU A 194 13.82 5.59 37.62
C GLU A 194 15.34 5.79 37.57
N GLN A 195 16.03 5.20 36.59
CA GLN A 195 17.48 5.33 36.47
C GLN A 195 17.89 6.73 35.99
N PRO A 196 18.88 7.36 36.64
CA PRO A 196 19.47 8.59 36.13
C PRO A 196 20.08 8.33 34.75
N ASN A 197 19.84 9.26 33.82
CA ASN A 197 20.32 9.20 32.44
C ASN A 197 19.79 8.02 31.60
N VAL A 198 18.58 7.49 31.82
CA VAL A 198 18.07 6.37 31.00
C VAL A 198 18.11 6.65 29.48
N MET A 199 17.96 7.92 29.07
CA MET A 199 18.09 8.36 27.68
C MET A 199 19.50 8.14 27.08
N LEU A 200 20.56 8.17 27.89
CA LEU A 200 21.92 7.80 27.46
C LEU A 200 22.01 6.36 27.02
N LYS A 201 21.43 5.48 27.84
CA LYS A 201 21.46 4.05 27.59
C LYS A 201 20.64 3.72 26.35
N VAL A 202 19.47 4.35 26.19
CA VAL A 202 18.64 4.20 24.99
C VAL A 202 19.45 4.60 23.75
N MET A 203 20.20 5.70 23.82
CA MET A 203 21.06 6.13 22.72
C MET A 203 22.19 5.13 22.43
N ALA A 204 22.92 4.66 23.45
CA ALA A 204 23.97 3.67 23.27
C ALA A 204 23.43 2.39 22.63
N PHE A 205 22.23 1.96 23.02
CA PHE A 205 21.53 0.83 22.43
C PHE A 205 21.12 1.08 20.98
N CYS A 206 20.53 2.24 20.66
CA CYS A 206 20.20 2.60 19.29
C CYS A 206 21.45 2.73 18.40
N GLN A 207 22.58 3.21 18.95
CA GLN A 207 23.86 3.22 18.24
C GLN A 207 24.38 1.81 17.99
N GLU A 208 24.33 0.93 18.99
CA GLU A 208 24.74 -0.48 18.84
C GLU A 208 23.93 -1.21 17.76
N LYS A 209 22.62 -0.92 17.66
CA LYS A 209 21.75 -1.48 16.61
C LYS A 209 22.04 -0.93 15.20
N VAL A 210 22.71 0.21 15.07
CA VAL A 210 22.95 0.93 13.79
C VAL A 210 24.45 1.03 13.43
N ASP A 211 25.29 0.15 13.98
CA ASP A 211 26.72 -0.07 13.64
C ASP A 211 27.77 0.52 14.64
N TYR A 212 28.89 -0.19 14.76
CA TYR A 212 29.83 -0.37 15.88
C TYR A 212 30.89 0.75 16.02
N SER A 213 31.36 0.94 17.27
CA SER A 213 32.53 1.70 17.78
C SER A 213 32.35 3.16 18.29
N GLY A 214 32.85 3.42 19.52
CA GLY A 214 33.44 4.71 19.94
C GLY A 214 32.60 5.70 20.79
N GLY A 215 32.49 5.46 22.10
CA GLY A 215 32.47 6.46 23.19
C GLY A 215 31.57 7.73 23.14
N PHE A 216 30.62 7.77 24.09
CA PHE A 216 30.04 8.93 24.83
C PHE A 216 28.82 9.77 24.30
N GLU A 217 28.01 10.11 25.33
CA GLU A 217 27.09 11.23 25.69
C GLU A 217 25.70 11.52 25.05
N VAL A 218 24.75 11.93 25.92
CA VAL A 218 23.28 12.07 25.73
C VAL A 218 22.99 13.26 24.87
N PHE A 219 22.08 13.15 23.89
CA PHE A 219 21.75 14.36 23.14
C PHE A 219 20.42 14.41 22.36
N ASN A 220 20.21 15.65 21.90
CA ASN A 220 19.53 16.20 20.72
C ASN A 220 19.65 15.40 19.40
N THR A 221 18.57 14.79 18.92
CA THR A 221 18.47 14.00 17.67
C THR A 221 19.36 14.49 16.52
N MET A 222 19.48 15.80 16.32
CA MET A 222 20.36 16.41 15.30
C MET A 222 21.83 15.97 15.39
N ARG A 223 22.39 15.79 16.59
CA ARG A 223 23.79 15.35 16.78
C ARG A 223 23.97 13.85 16.50
N PHE A 224 22.90 13.04 16.51
CA PHE A 224 22.91 11.60 16.14
C PHE A 224 22.96 11.53 14.64
N CYS A 225 21.98 12.21 14.03
CA CYS A 225 21.84 12.42 12.61
C CYS A 225 23.15 12.88 11.96
N GLN A 226 23.87 13.83 12.57
CA GLN A 226 25.17 14.30 12.07
C GLN A 226 26.22 13.20 11.93
N LYS A 227 26.24 12.18 12.81
CA LYS A 227 27.21 11.07 12.74
C LYS A 227 26.99 10.17 11.51
N PHE A 228 25.85 10.31 10.82
CA PHE A 228 25.46 9.45 9.70
C PHE A 228 25.28 10.19 8.37
N VAL A 229 25.63 11.49 8.28
CA VAL A 229 25.38 12.34 7.09
C VAL A 229 25.92 11.71 5.79
N ASP A 230 27.08 11.07 5.82
CA ASP A 230 27.70 10.43 4.66
C ASP A 230 27.51 8.90 4.63
N ARG A 231 26.72 8.37 5.55
CA ARG A 231 26.47 6.92 5.71
C ARG A 231 25.04 6.50 5.35
N VAL A 232 24.08 7.43 5.47
CA VAL A 232 22.66 7.17 5.20
C VAL A 232 22.08 8.21 4.25
N ALA A 233 20.97 7.87 3.60
CA ALA A 233 20.29 8.74 2.64
C ALA A 233 19.32 9.74 3.29
N ASN A 234 18.90 9.47 4.52
CA ASN A 234 17.87 10.17 5.27
C ASN A 234 18.41 10.64 6.63
N PRO A 235 19.52 11.41 6.67
CA PRO A 235 20.19 11.72 7.92
C PRO A 235 19.31 12.45 8.92
N LYS A 236 18.27 13.17 8.49
CA LYS A 236 17.36 13.91 9.38
C LYS A 236 16.28 13.04 10.04
N ASP A 237 16.01 11.86 9.50
CA ASP A 237 14.84 11.03 9.83
C ASP A 237 15.25 9.58 10.20
N ILE A 238 16.36 9.42 10.94
CA ILE A 238 16.87 8.10 11.35
C ILE A 238 16.12 7.53 12.56
N LEU A 239 15.62 8.40 13.44
CA LEU A 239 14.94 8.02 14.68
C LEU A 239 13.54 8.65 14.74
N HIS A 240 12.56 7.85 15.14
CA HIS A 240 11.19 8.31 15.39
C HIS A 240 10.71 7.78 16.74
N PHE A 241 10.35 8.68 17.66
CA PHE A 241 9.91 8.33 19.00
C PHE A 241 8.39 8.30 19.09
N ILE A 242 7.83 7.16 19.49
CA ILE A 242 6.39 6.98 19.68
C ILE A 242 6.13 6.70 21.16
N ARG A 243 5.22 7.47 21.76
CA ARG A 243 4.71 7.18 23.11
C ARG A 243 3.37 6.46 22.99
N HIS A 244 3.35 5.18 23.34
CA HIS A 244 2.09 4.47 23.52
C HIS A 244 1.40 4.98 24.80
N ARG A 245 0.11 5.34 24.70
CA ARG A 245 -0.72 5.60 25.89
C ARG A 245 -1.08 4.26 26.51
N GLU A 246 -0.91 4.14 27.82
CA GLU A 246 -1.44 2.99 28.57
C GLU A 246 -2.95 2.90 28.33
N ALA A 247 -3.41 1.75 27.85
CA ALA A 247 -4.83 1.43 27.86
C ALA A 247 -5.26 1.36 29.33
N LYS A 248 -6.21 2.22 29.74
CA LYS A 248 -6.89 2.05 31.02
C LYS A 248 -7.71 0.77 30.93
N ASP A 249 -7.16 -0.33 31.40
CA ASP A 249 -7.95 -1.53 31.67
C ASP A 249 -9.08 -1.17 32.63
N SER A 250 -10.29 -1.46 32.17
CA SER A 250 -11.54 -1.23 32.87
C SER A 250 -11.66 -2.14 34.09
N LEU A 251 -11.07 -1.70 35.21
CA LEU A 251 -11.45 -2.14 36.56
C LEU A 251 -12.83 -1.54 36.93
N LYS A 252 -13.90 -2.12 36.40
CA LYS A 252 -15.25 -2.03 36.99
C LYS A 252 -15.97 -3.36 36.84
N GLY A 253 -16.19 -4.02 37.98
CA GLY A 253 -17.26 -5.00 38.14
C GLY A 253 -16.81 -6.39 38.56
N LYS A 254 -16.61 -6.58 39.87
CA LYS A 254 -17.14 -7.70 40.66
C LYS A 254 -16.82 -7.50 42.13
N SER A 255 -17.64 -6.68 42.79
CA SER A 255 -17.87 -6.74 44.23
C SER A 255 -19.36 -7.04 44.44
N HIS A 256 -19.71 -8.32 44.46
CA HIS A 256 -20.90 -8.76 45.19
C HIS A 256 -20.46 -9.79 46.22
N THR A 257 -20.38 -9.28 47.45
CA THR A 257 -20.36 -10.03 48.69
C THR A 257 -21.66 -10.83 48.81
N SER A 258 -21.48 -12.11 49.05
CA SER A 258 -22.46 -13.05 49.58
C SER A 258 -22.99 -12.59 50.94
N SER A 259 -24.31 -12.47 51.06
CA SER A 259 -25.13 -12.69 52.26
C SER A 259 -26.59 -12.70 51.81
#